data_AF-A0A139HRZ9-F1
#
_entry.id   AF-A0A139HRZ9-F1
#
_cell.length_a   1.000
_cell.length_b   1.000
_cell.length_c   1.000
_cell.angle_alpha   90.00
_cell.angle_beta   90.00
_cell.angle_gamma   90.00
#
_symmetry.space_group_name_H-M   'P 1'
#
loop_
_entity.id
_entity.type
_entity.pdbx_description
1 polymer ?
#
loop_
_entity_poly.entity_id
_entity_poly.type
_entity_poly.pdbx_seq_one_letter_code
_entity_poly.pdbx_strand_id
1 'polypeptide(L)'
;MRLFNLPSALLALLALTDVSTATHTSNWAVLVSTSRFWFNYRHLANTLSLYRTVKRLGIPDSQIILMLPDDMACNPRNSFPGSVFNDKSRQLDLYDNTGWAEDMAGMGGIEVDYRGNEVTVENFIRLLTDRWPATHPTSKRLMTDDRSNILIYMTGHGGNEFLKFQDSEEISSFDLADAFEQMWEKKRYHELLFMIDTCQANTMYTAFYTPNIIATGSSAKDQSSYSHHADQDVGVAVIDRWTYYNLEFLETRLNSTSADVRLGELFDFYTFERVHSDAGVRYDLFPGGEQAARDRRVLDFFGSVQDVEVDSAKGGSLGDWKSDLEALRAIYQRQQAEFEEAYPIEREQEAEATIRTAKEDGRVTLDMAQAGGDWIKKLIGLGSLVSLGAAWLASNALRRHCAHLKIIRNLIRHRDRDRGTLELRKEAPPITKHTIIPTRFKHHRETQID
;
A
#
# COMPACT_ATOMS: atom_id res chain seq x y z
N MET A 1 -45.86 -44.42 27.54
CA MET A 1 -45.27 -43.15 27.08
C MET A 1 -44.40 -43.46 25.88
N ARG A 2 -44.86 -43.13 24.66
CA ARG A 2 -44.11 -43.33 23.42
C ARG A 2 -43.33 -42.04 23.15
N LEU A 3 -42.03 -42.09 23.42
CA LEU A 3 -41.08 -41.05 23.00
C LEU A 3 -40.98 -41.08 21.48
N PHE A 4 -41.10 -39.90 20.88
CA PHE A 4 -41.09 -39.70 19.44
C PHE A 4 -39.78 -40.21 18.83
N ASN A 5 -39.90 -41.20 17.95
CA ASN A 5 -38.89 -41.54 16.95
C ASN A 5 -38.77 -40.36 15.98
N LEU A 6 -37.86 -39.43 16.24
CA LEU A 6 -37.39 -38.54 15.19
C LEU A 6 -36.61 -39.40 14.18
N PRO A 7 -36.96 -39.36 12.88
CA PRO A 7 -36.26 -40.15 11.87
C PRO A 7 -34.80 -39.71 11.83
N SER A 8 -33.86 -40.65 11.90
CA SER A 8 -32.41 -40.41 11.81
C SER A 8 -31.99 -39.61 10.57
N ALA A 9 -32.86 -39.54 9.55
CA ALA A 9 -32.71 -38.68 8.39
C ALA A 9 -32.74 -37.17 8.71
N LEU A 10 -33.47 -36.74 9.75
CA LEU A 10 -33.52 -35.32 10.15
C LEU A 10 -32.26 -34.88 10.90
N LEU A 11 -31.65 -35.79 11.67
CA LEU A 11 -30.33 -35.55 12.27
C LEU A 11 -29.21 -35.55 11.21
N ALA A 12 -29.32 -36.36 10.17
CA ALA A 12 -28.37 -36.35 9.04
C ALA A 12 -28.50 -35.09 8.17
N LEU A 13 -29.70 -34.50 8.05
CA LEU A 13 -29.90 -33.21 7.37
C LEU A 13 -29.31 -32.02 8.15
N LEU A 14 -29.28 -32.10 9.49
CA LEU A 14 -28.63 -31.10 10.36
C LEU A 14 -27.10 -31.26 10.41
N ALA A 15 -26.55 -32.39 9.95
CA ALA A 15 -25.12 -32.65 9.86
C ALA A 15 -24.49 -32.24 8.52
N LEU A 16 -25.30 -31.72 7.58
CA LEU A 16 -24.86 -31.22 6.26
C LEU A 16 -24.89 -29.69 6.17
N THR A 17 -25.03 -28.97 7.28
CA THR A 17 -24.47 -27.62 7.32
C THR A 17 -22.97 -27.80 7.32
N ASP A 18 -22.37 -27.86 6.12
CA ASP A 18 -21.04 -27.29 5.95
C ASP A 18 -21.11 -25.92 6.60
N VAL A 19 -20.61 -25.81 7.83
CA VAL A 19 -20.02 -24.56 8.29
C VAL A 19 -18.80 -24.41 7.41
N SER A 20 -19.04 -24.05 6.15
CA SER A 20 -18.08 -23.33 5.35
C SER A 20 -17.74 -22.15 6.25
N THR A 21 -16.58 -22.20 6.88
CA THR A 21 -15.94 -20.99 7.39
C THR A 21 -15.98 -20.04 6.22
N ALA A 22 -16.90 -19.08 6.25
CA ALA A 22 -17.19 -18.25 5.09
C ALA A 22 -15.88 -17.54 4.73
N THR A 23 -15.20 -18.06 3.71
CA THR A 23 -14.03 -17.40 3.15
C THR A 23 -14.58 -16.15 2.51
N HIS A 24 -14.22 -14.98 3.04
CA HIS A 24 -14.56 -13.71 2.43
C HIS A 24 -14.05 -13.70 0.98
N THR A 25 -14.83 -13.11 0.08
CA THR A 25 -14.56 -13.14 -1.37
C THR A 25 -13.96 -11.83 -1.88
N SER A 26 -13.92 -10.79 -1.05
CA SER A 26 -13.33 -9.50 -1.41
C SER A 26 -12.87 -8.73 -0.18
N ASN A 27 -11.83 -7.93 -0.35
CA ASN A 27 -11.33 -7.01 0.67
C ASN A 27 -11.43 -5.59 0.14
N TRP A 28 -12.01 -4.70 0.93
CA TRP A 28 -12.20 -3.29 0.60
C TRP A 28 -11.51 -2.42 1.62
N ALA A 29 -11.00 -1.27 1.18
CA ALA A 29 -10.40 -0.28 2.05
C ALA A 29 -11.13 1.06 1.93
N VAL A 30 -11.47 1.69 3.05
CA VAL A 30 -11.98 3.06 3.12
C VAL A 30 -10.98 3.88 3.93
N LEU A 31 -10.25 4.76 3.26
CA LEU A 31 -9.11 5.49 3.82
C LEU A 31 -9.43 6.99 3.86
N VAL A 32 -9.52 7.55 5.06
CA VAL A 32 -10.06 8.89 5.28
C VAL A 32 -9.08 9.75 6.07
N SER A 33 -8.53 10.77 5.41
CA SER A 33 -7.97 11.93 6.12
C SER A 33 -9.12 12.90 6.38
N THR A 34 -9.26 13.39 7.61
CA THR A 34 -10.34 14.33 7.94
C THR A 34 -9.86 15.76 8.13
N SER A 35 -8.54 15.99 8.12
CA SER A 35 -7.96 17.30 8.40
C SER A 35 -7.40 18.00 7.17
N ARG A 36 -7.65 19.30 7.09
CA ARG A 36 -7.16 20.19 6.02
C ARG A 36 -6.04 21.12 6.51
N PHE A 37 -5.45 21.89 5.60
CA PHE A 37 -4.36 22.85 5.82
C PHE A 37 -2.97 22.22 6.03
N TRP A 38 -1.95 23.01 5.67
CA TRP A 38 -0.55 22.58 5.63
C TRP A 38 -0.02 22.01 6.95
N PHE A 39 -0.42 22.56 8.09
CA PHE A 39 0.05 22.08 9.40
C PHE A 39 -0.47 20.67 9.75
N ASN A 40 -1.43 20.15 8.98
CA ASN A 40 -1.99 18.81 9.09
C ASN A 40 -1.49 17.86 8.00
N TYR A 41 -0.40 18.20 7.32
CA TYR A 41 0.25 17.39 6.28
C TYR A 41 0.28 15.89 6.59
N ARG A 42 0.68 15.55 7.82
CA ARG A 42 0.76 14.15 8.31
C ARG A 42 -0.51 13.33 8.16
N HIS A 43 -1.71 13.89 8.35
CA HIS A 43 -2.96 13.11 8.25
C HIS A 43 -3.20 12.65 6.80
N LEU A 44 -2.87 13.50 5.83
CA LEU A 44 -2.89 13.13 4.42
C LEU A 44 -1.80 12.10 4.09
N ALA A 45 -0.57 12.32 4.57
CA ALA A 45 0.55 11.40 4.34
C ALA A 45 0.33 10.01 4.97
N ASN A 46 -0.26 9.94 6.17
CA ASN A 46 -0.72 8.73 6.84
C ASN A 46 -1.67 7.93 5.92
N THR A 47 -2.71 8.60 5.43
CA THR A 47 -3.74 8.00 4.57
C THR A 47 -3.14 7.49 3.26
N LEU A 48 -2.28 8.29 2.62
CA LEU A 48 -1.57 7.87 1.40
C LEU A 48 -0.59 6.71 1.63
N SER A 49 0.05 6.64 2.79
CA SER A 49 0.94 5.53 3.15
C SER A 49 0.17 4.21 3.28
N LEU A 50 -1.01 4.26 3.93
CA LEU A 50 -1.93 3.12 4.02
C LEU A 50 -2.48 2.72 2.65
N TYR A 51 -2.85 3.70 1.81
CA TYR A 51 -3.27 3.46 0.42
C TYR A 51 -2.23 2.68 -0.38
N ARG A 52 -0.96 3.12 -0.33
CA ARG A 52 0.14 2.41 -0.98
C ARG A 52 0.33 1.01 -0.41
N THR A 53 0.13 0.83 0.91
CA THR A 53 0.28 -0.47 1.55
C THR A 53 -0.79 -1.45 1.08
N VAL A 54 -2.07 -1.07 1.06
CA VAL A 54 -3.14 -1.96 0.60
C VAL A 54 -3.03 -2.26 -0.90
N LYS A 55 -2.62 -1.27 -1.70
CA LYS A 55 -2.35 -1.43 -3.14
C LYS A 55 -1.18 -2.39 -3.39
N ARG A 56 -0.09 -2.26 -2.62
CA ARG A 56 1.07 -3.18 -2.66
C ARG A 56 0.69 -4.61 -2.32
N LEU A 57 -0.25 -4.78 -1.39
CA LEU A 57 -0.77 -6.07 -0.97
C LEU A 57 -1.90 -6.59 -1.89
N GLY A 58 -2.18 -5.88 -2.98
CA GLY A 58 -2.96 -6.33 -4.12
C GLY A 58 -4.40 -5.83 -4.17
N ILE A 59 -4.87 -5.05 -3.19
CA ILE A 59 -6.23 -4.49 -3.27
C ILE A 59 -6.25 -3.50 -4.45
N PRO A 60 -7.10 -3.71 -5.47
CA PRO A 60 -7.16 -2.82 -6.63
C PRO A 60 -7.81 -1.49 -6.27
N ASP A 61 -7.52 -0.44 -7.04
CA ASP A 61 -8.11 0.90 -6.81
C ASP A 61 -9.64 0.90 -6.81
N SER A 62 -10.26 0.03 -7.61
CA SER A 62 -11.72 -0.15 -7.61
C SER A 62 -12.31 -0.67 -6.28
N GLN A 63 -11.47 -1.13 -5.36
CA GLN A 63 -11.83 -1.59 -4.01
C GLN A 63 -11.24 -0.70 -2.89
N ILE A 64 -10.64 0.43 -3.25
CA ILE A 64 -10.10 1.40 -2.30
C ILE A 64 -10.85 2.71 -2.47
N ILE A 65 -11.58 3.14 -1.44
CA ILE A 65 -12.18 4.47 -1.38
C ILE A 65 -11.24 5.40 -0.63
N LEU A 66 -10.71 6.41 -1.32
CA LEU A 66 -9.77 7.38 -0.77
C LEU A 66 -10.40 8.77 -0.65
N MET A 67 -10.45 9.29 0.58
CA MET A 67 -10.99 10.62 0.89
C MET A 67 -9.89 11.55 1.40
N LEU A 68 -9.55 12.58 0.60
CA LEU A 68 -8.52 13.57 0.93
C LEU A 68 -9.10 14.99 0.93
N PRO A 69 -9.13 15.69 2.08
CA PRO A 69 -9.79 16.98 2.23
C PRO A 69 -8.93 18.16 1.74
N ASP A 70 -7.69 17.90 1.35
CA ASP A 70 -6.75 18.90 0.85
C ASP A 70 -5.73 18.20 -0.07
N ASP A 71 -4.95 18.98 -0.83
CA ASP A 71 -3.89 18.48 -1.70
C ASP A 71 -2.54 19.09 -1.27
N MET A 72 -1.76 18.31 -0.53
CA MET A 72 -0.44 18.75 -0.07
C MET A 72 0.58 18.79 -1.21
N ALA A 73 0.43 17.99 -2.26
CA ALA A 73 1.34 17.97 -3.39
C ALA A 73 1.27 19.30 -4.17
N CYS A 74 0.07 19.87 -4.30
CA CYS A 74 -0.16 21.15 -4.99
C CYS A 74 -0.17 22.38 -4.06
N ASN A 75 0.10 22.22 -2.76
CA ASN A 75 0.04 23.32 -1.81
C ASN A 75 1.19 24.33 -2.07
N PRO A 76 0.93 25.65 -2.13
CA PRO A 76 1.99 26.66 -2.31
C PRO A 76 3.09 26.69 -1.25
N ARG A 77 2.85 26.08 -0.07
CA ARG A 77 3.86 25.92 0.98
C ARG A 77 4.76 24.71 0.78
N ASN A 78 4.43 23.83 -0.16
CA ASN A 78 5.22 22.64 -0.42
C ASN A 78 6.49 23.00 -1.19
N SER A 79 7.64 22.85 -0.51
CA SER A 79 8.96 23.05 -1.10
C SER A 79 9.30 21.98 -2.16
N PHE A 80 8.50 20.91 -2.26
CA PHE A 80 8.64 19.82 -3.23
C PHE A 80 7.34 19.66 -4.03
N PRO A 81 7.08 20.53 -5.02
CA PRO A 81 5.83 20.52 -5.77
C PRO A 81 5.57 19.17 -6.44
N GLY A 82 4.34 18.66 -6.31
CA GLY A 82 3.93 17.39 -6.90
C GLY A 82 4.28 16.15 -6.06
N SER A 83 4.92 16.31 -4.90
CA SER A 83 5.36 15.20 -4.06
C SER A 83 4.81 15.28 -2.63
N VAL A 84 4.61 14.10 -2.02
CA VAL A 84 4.26 13.96 -0.61
C VAL A 84 5.14 12.88 0.02
N PHE A 85 5.72 13.15 1.20
CA PHE A 85 6.64 12.24 1.87
C PHE A 85 6.15 11.89 3.27
N ASN A 86 6.32 10.66 3.72
CA ASN A 86 6.00 10.25 5.10
C ASN A 86 7.24 10.10 6.00
N ASP A 87 8.42 10.38 5.46
CA ASP A 87 9.69 10.30 6.18
C ASP A 87 10.69 11.36 5.68
N LYS A 88 11.59 11.80 6.56
CA LYS A 88 12.58 12.85 6.26
C LYS A 88 13.63 12.42 5.24
N SER A 89 13.85 11.12 5.07
CA SER A 89 14.75 10.60 4.04
C SER A 89 14.21 10.84 2.63
N ARG A 90 12.89 11.06 2.50
CA ARG A 90 12.18 11.33 1.23
C ARG A 90 12.48 10.29 0.14
N GLN A 91 12.76 9.05 0.55
CA GLN A 91 13.04 7.95 -0.36
C GLN A 91 11.76 7.48 -1.09
N LEU A 92 10.60 7.69 -0.48
CA LEU A 92 9.30 7.29 -0.98
C LEU A 92 8.42 8.53 -1.19
N ASP A 93 8.18 8.89 -2.45
CA ASP A 93 7.13 9.84 -2.79
C ASP A 93 5.78 9.10 -2.85
N LEU A 94 4.89 9.50 -1.96
CA LEU A 94 3.56 8.92 -1.81
C LEU A 94 2.62 9.32 -2.95
N TYR A 95 2.90 10.45 -3.61
CA TYR A 95 2.09 11.04 -4.67
C TYR A 95 2.55 10.64 -6.07
N ASP A 96 3.66 9.89 -6.16
CA ASP A 96 4.30 9.56 -7.42
C ASP A 96 3.36 8.82 -8.39
N ASN A 97 3.17 9.40 -9.59
CA ASN A 97 2.33 8.85 -10.65
C ASN A 97 3.07 7.88 -11.57
N THR A 98 4.33 7.62 -11.27
CA THR A 98 5.30 7.40 -12.34
C THR A 98 6.02 6.05 -12.19
N GLY A 99 5.95 5.45 -10.99
CA GLY A 99 6.10 4.01 -10.78
C GLY A 99 7.47 3.44 -11.19
N TRP A 100 8.48 4.30 -11.34
CA TRP A 100 9.76 3.96 -11.99
C TRP A 100 10.68 3.04 -11.16
N ALA A 101 10.37 2.82 -9.90
CA ALA A 101 11.08 1.80 -9.14
C ALA A 101 10.66 0.42 -9.69
N GLU A 102 11.63 -0.37 -10.13
CA GLU A 102 11.43 -1.66 -10.83
C GLU A 102 10.61 -2.66 -9.99
N ASP A 103 10.61 -2.49 -8.67
CA ASP A 103 9.83 -3.22 -7.65
C ASP A 103 8.46 -2.60 -7.34
N MET A 104 8.07 -1.52 -8.01
CA MET A 104 6.83 -0.75 -7.80
C MET A 104 6.00 -0.59 -9.10
N ALA A 105 6.27 -1.40 -10.13
CA ALA A 105 5.49 -1.40 -11.36
C ALA A 105 4.01 -1.71 -11.05
N GLY A 106 3.09 -0.83 -11.46
CA GLY A 106 1.65 -0.92 -11.14
C GLY A 106 1.22 -0.24 -9.84
N MET A 107 2.16 0.30 -9.05
CA MET A 107 1.89 1.13 -7.87
C MET A 107 1.93 2.64 -8.17
N GLY A 108 2.06 3.02 -9.44
CA GLY A 108 2.01 4.40 -9.87
C GLY A 108 0.58 4.96 -9.78
N GLY A 109 0.47 6.19 -9.29
CA GLY A 109 -0.77 6.94 -9.29
C GLY A 109 -1.66 6.67 -8.08
N ILE A 110 -2.29 7.74 -7.60
CA ILE A 110 -3.31 7.72 -6.57
C ILE A 110 -4.68 7.99 -7.21
N GLU A 111 -5.68 7.19 -6.86
CA GLU A 111 -7.07 7.45 -7.22
C GLU A 111 -7.77 8.04 -5.99
N VAL A 112 -8.18 9.31 -6.09
CA VAL A 112 -8.86 10.01 -4.98
C VAL A 112 -10.33 10.17 -5.34
N ASP A 113 -11.19 9.49 -4.58
CA ASP A 113 -12.63 9.43 -4.84
C ASP A 113 -13.38 10.65 -4.33
N TYR A 114 -13.03 11.12 -3.13
CA TYR A 114 -13.61 12.32 -2.54
C TYR A 114 -12.49 13.34 -2.28
N ARG A 115 -12.56 14.48 -2.98
CA ARG A 115 -11.53 15.52 -2.94
C ARG A 115 -12.05 16.80 -2.29
N GLY A 116 -11.22 17.39 -1.44
CA GLY A 116 -11.48 18.73 -0.91
C GLY A 116 -12.83 18.82 -0.21
N ASN A 117 -13.71 19.70 -0.73
CA ASN A 117 -15.05 19.94 -0.18
C ASN A 117 -15.98 18.72 -0.26
N GLU A 118 -15.64 17.66 -0.99
CA GLU A 118 -16.42 16.41 -1.00
C GLU A 118 -16.17 15.55 0.27
N VAL A 119 -15.14 15.84 1.07
CA VAL A 119 -14.83 15.10 2.29
C VAL A 119 -15.65 15.63 3.47
N THR A 120 -16.95 15.30 3.49
CA THR A 120 -17.89 15.73 4.54
C THR A 120 -18.36 14.55 5.37
N VAL A 121 -18.89 14.82 6.57
CA VAL A 121 -19.52 13.78 7.40
C VAL A 121 -20.68 13.14 6.64
N GLU A 122 -21.51 13.95 5.97
CA GLU A 122 -22.64 13.46 5.18
C GLU A 122 -22.20 12.47 4.09
N ASN A 123 -21.18 12.81 3.29
CA ASN A 123 -20.73 11.95 2.21
C ASN A 123 -20.14 10.63 2.74
N PHE A 124 -19.41 10.69 3.85
CA PHE A 124 -18.86 9.50 4.50
C PHE A 124 -19.98 8.58 5.03
N ILE A 125 -20.99 9.11 5.73
CA ILE A 125 -22.14 8.30 6.19
C ILE A 125 -22.93 7.74 5.01
N ARG A 126 -23.15 8.51 3.94
CA ARG A 126 -23.85 8.03 2.74
C ARG A 126 -23.06 6.94 2.02
N LEU A 127 -21.74 7.02 1.96
CA LEU A 127 -20.87 5.97 1.45
C LEU A 127 -21.07 4.67 2.23
N LEU A 128 -20.94 4.72 3.56
CA LEU A 128 -21.11 3.56 4.44
C LEU A 128 -22.52 2.97 4.34
N THR A 129 -23.56 3.78 4.17
CA THR A 129 -24.96 3.31 4.17
C THR A 129 -25.57 3.10 2.78
N ASP A 130 -24.85 3.44 1.71
CA ASP A 130 -25.28 3.46 0.29
C ASP A 130 -26.61 4.19 0.11
N ARG A 131 -26.70 5.35 0.77
CA ARG A 131 -27.85 6.25 0.67
C ARG A 131 -27.61 7.29 -0.43
N TRP A 132 -27.38 6.78 -1.64
CA TRP A 132 -27.13 7.55 -2.84
C TRP A 132 -28.27 7.40 -3.86
N PRO A 133 -28.59 8.44 -4.67
CA PRO A 133 -29.49 8.28 -5.80
C PRO A 133 -28.88 7.30 -6.82
N ALA A 134 -29.71 6.62 -7.63
CA ALA A 134 -29.23 5.64 -8.62
C ALA A 134 -28.21 6.20 -9.63
N THR A 135 -28.20 7.53 -9.84
CA THR A 135 -27.27 8.24 -10.71
C THR A 135 -25.89 8.49 -10.10
N HIS A 136 -25.69 8.24 -8.79
CA HIS A 136 -24.39 8.46 -8.15
C HIS A 136 -23.34 7.49 -8.72
N PRO A 137 -22.15 7.97 -9.11
CA PRO A 137 -21.13 7.15 -9.79
C PRO A 137 -20.75 5.90 -8.99
N THR A 138 -20.71 4.74 -9.65
CA THR A 138 -20.32 3.47 -9.02
C THR A 138 -18.90 3.51 -8.47
N SER A 139 -17.98 4.24 -9.11
CA SER A 139 -16.60 4.41 -8.62
C SER A 139 -16.52 5.12 -7.27
N LYS A 140 -17.55 5.88 -6.88
CA LYS A 140 -17.64 6.54 -5.57
C LYS A 140 -18.56 5.78 -4.60
N ARG A 141 -18.84 4.50 -4.85
CA ARG A 141 -19.66 3.66 -3.96
C ARG A 141 -18.83 2.54 -3.36
N LEU A 142 -19.14 2.22 -2.12
CA LEU A 142 -18.59 1.05 -1.43
C LEU A 142 -19.38 -0.20 -1.86
N MET A 143 -18.97 -0.88 -2.92
CA MET A 143 -19.76 -1.99 -3.51
C MET A 143 -19.51 -3.33 -2.81
N THR A 144 -19.74 -3.35 -1.49
CA THR A 144 -19.51 -4.50 -0.59
C THR A 144 -20.78 -5.32 -0.31
N ASP A 145 -20.60 -6.58 0.06
CA ASP A 145 -21.66 -7.54 0.39
C ASP A 145 -21.36 -8.34 1.69
N ASP A 146 -22.15 -9.37 2.00
CA ASP A 146 -22.00 -10.22 3.19
C ASP A 146 -20.79 -11.15 3.16
N ARG A 147 -19.97 -11.07 2.10
CA ARG A 147 -18.69 -11.77 1.94
C ARG A 147 -17.52 -10.80 1.73
N SER A 148 -17.73 -9.50 1.93
CA SER A 148 -16.67 -8.48 1.87
C SER A 148 -16.09 -8.21 3.26
N ASN A 149 -14.77 -8.34 3.43
CA ASN A 149 -14.10 -7.73 4.57
C ASN A 149 -13.77 -6.28 4.27
N ILE A 150 -13.89 -5.41 5.28
CA ILE A 150 -13.67 -3.97 5.12
C ILE A 150 -12.65 -3.46 6.13
N LEU A 151 -11.58 -2.85 5.63
CA LEU A 151 -10.70 -1.98 6.40
C LEU A 151 -11.22 -0.55 6.35
N ILE A 152 -11.53 0.05 7.49
CA ILE A 152 -11.81 1.48 7.59
C ILE A 152 -10.69 2.11 8.40
N TYR A 153 -9.90 2.97 7.77
CA TYR A 153 -8.85 3.74 8.43
C TYR A 153 -9.20 5.24 8.40
N MET A 154 -9.18 5.86 9.57
CA MET A 154 -9.45 7.30 9.73
C MET A 154 -8.32 7.97 10.48
N THR A 155 -7.92 9.17 10.06
CA THR A 155 -6.90 9.97 10.76
C THR A 155 -7.23 11.45 10.72
N GLY A 156 -7.01 12.12 11.85
CA GLY A 156 -7.31 13.53 11.99
C GLY A 156 -7.28 14.02 13.43
N HIS A 157 -7.86 15.19 13.67
CA HIS A 157 -8.04 15.73 15.01
C HIS A 157 -9.38 15.31 15.60
N GLY A 158 -9.36 14.89 16.86
CA GLY A 158 -10.51 14.35 17.56
C GLY A 158 -10.39 14.56 19.06
N GLY A 159 -11.32 13.98 19.78
CA GLY A 159 -11.36 14.00 21.23
C GLY A 159 -12.32 12.95 21.75
N ASN A 160 -12.83 13.14 22.97
CA ASN A 160 -13.75 12.21 23.58
C ASN A 160 -15.02 12.05 22.73
N GLU A 161 -15.13 10.92 22.04
CA GLU A 161 -16.29 10.47 21.24
C GLU A 161 -16.57 11.29 19.96
N PHE A 162 -15.60 12.06 19.46
CA PHE A 162 -15.73 12.75 18.18
C PHE A 162 -14.43 12.85 17.37
N LEU A 163 -14.57 12.95 16.05
CA LEU A 163 -13.51 13.24 15.08
C LEU A 163 -13.93 14.42 14.20
N LYS A 164 -13.07 15.44 14.08
CA LYS A 164 -13.33 16.62 13.26
C LYS A 164 -13.14 16.32 11.78
N PHE A 165 -14.06 16.81 10.96
CA PHE A 165 -14.00 16.87 9.51
C PHE A 165 -13.79 18.31 9.06
N GLN A 166 -12.72 18.53 8.31
CA GLN A 166 -12.35 19.81 7.69
C GLN A 166 -12.29 21.02 8.65
N ASP A 167 -12.15 20.79 9.96
CA ASP A 167 -12.20 21.86 10.98
C ASP A 167 -13.55 22.60 11.06
N SER A 168 -14.62 22.03 10.50
CA SER A 168 -15.96 22.64 10.46
C SER A 168 -17.08 21.72 10.94
N GLU A 169 -16.95 20.42 10.72
CA GLU A 169 -17.92 19.40 11.12
C GLU A 169 -17.28 18.41 12.08
N GLU A 170 -18.10 17.63 12.79
CA GLU A 170 -17.66 16.57 13.67
C GLU A 170 -18.52 15.33 13.42
N ILE A 171 -17.89 14.16 13.37
CA ILE A 171 -18.58 12.87 13.42
C ILE A 171 -18.39 12.28 14.81
N SER A 172 -19.47 11.79 15.41
CA SER A 172 -19.42 11.15 16.73
C SER A 172 -19.22 9.63 16.65
N SER A 173 -18.84 9.02 17.77
CA SER A 173 -18.82 7.56 17.91
C SER A 173 -20.21 6.93 17.68
N PHE A 174 -21.28 7.67 17.99
CA PHE A 174 -22.67 7.22 17.82
C PHE A 174 -23.08 7.22 16.34
N ASP A 175 -22.68 8.24 15.57
CA ASP A 175 -22.94 8.28 14.12
C ASP A 175 -22.29 7.09 13.40
N LEU A 176 -21.06 6.73 13.80
CA LEU A 176 -20.37 5.55 13.30
C LEU A 176 -21.07 4.26 13.72
N ALA A 177 -21.49 4.13 14.98
CA ALA A 177 -22.22 2.96 15.47
C ALA A 177 -23.49 2.71 14.66
N ASP A 178 -24.30 3.75 14.44
CA ASP A 178 -25.54 3.65 13.67
C ASP A 178 -25.31 3.41 12.18
N ALA A 179 -24.20 3.89 11.62
CA ALA A 179 -23.83 3.60 10.24
C ALA A 179 -23.41 2.13 10.07
N PHE A 180 -22.62 1.59 10.99
CA PHE A 180 -22.21 0.18 10.98
C PHE A 180 -23.39 -0.76 11.21
N GLU A 181 -24.33 -0.42 12.08
CA GLU A 181 -25.56 -1.20 12.23
C GLU A 181 -26.34 -1.26 10.91
N GLN A 182 -26.52 -0.12 10.24
CA GLN A 182 -27.18 -0.11 8.95
C GLN A 182 -26.44 -0.90 7.87
N MET A 183 -25.11 -0.92 7.91
CA MET A 183 -24.31 -1.78 7.02
C MET A 183 -24.60 -3.26 7.29
N TRP A 184 -24.67 -3.64 8.56
CA TRP A 184 -24.95 -5.01 8.99
C TRP A 184 -26.36 -5.47 8.63
N GLU A 185 -27.39 -4.66 8.93
CA GLU A 185 -28.77 -4.96 8.55
C GLU A 185 -28.94 -5.13 7.03
N LYS A 186 -28.17 -4.35 6.26
CA LYS A 186 -28.15 -4.42 4.79
C LYS A 186 -27.18 -5.46 4.24
N LYS A 187 -26.53 -6.26 5.08
CA LYS A 187 -25.59 -7.32 4.66
C LYS A 187 -24.45 -6.80 3.78
N ARG A 188 -23.81 -5.71 4.21
CA ARG A 188 -22.77 -5.01 3.44
C ARG A 188 -21.34 -5.29 3.89
N TYR A 189 -21.15 -6.16 4.86
CA TYR A 189 -19.84 -6.67 5.21
C TYR A 189 -19.95 -8.06 5.85
N HIS A 190 -18.85 -8.81 5.74
CA HIS A 190 -18.60 -10.05 6.46
C HIS A 190 -17.93 -9.74 7.81
N GLU A 191 -16.75 -9.12 7.78
CA GLU A 191 -15.99 -8.64 8.94
C GLU A 191 -15.46 -7.22 8.66
N LEU A 192 -15.38 -6.40 9.72
CA LEU A 192 -14.94 -5.01 9.61
C LEU A 192 -13.79 -4.74 10.61
N LEU A 193 -12.68 -4.22 10.09
CA LEU A 193 -11.57 -3.72 10.89
C LEU A 193 -11.59 -2.19 10.87
N PHE A 194 -11.95 -1.59 12.01
CA PHE A 194 -11.97 -0.15 12.20
C PHE A 194 -10.67 0.31 12.88
N MET A 195 -9.94 1.21 12.24
CA MET A 195 -8.66 1.74 12.68
C MET A 195 -8.71 3.26 12.70
N ILE A 196 -8.34 3.88 13.82
CA ILE A 196 -8.41 5.33 13.95
C ILE A 196 -7.20 5.93 14.67
N ASP A 197 -6.55 6.89 14.01
CA ASP A 197 -5.43 7.65 14.56
C ASP A 197 -5.84 9.09 14.89
N THR A 198 -6.12 9.34 16.17
CA THR A 198 -6.50 10.66 16.69
C THR A 198 -6.33 10.74 18.21
N CYS A 199 -6.44 11.93 18.79
CA CYS A 199 -6.50 12.11 20.24
C CYS A 199 -7.76 11.45 20.81
N GLN A 200 -7.62 10.68 21.88
CA GLN A 200 -8.69 9.90 22.51
C GLN A 200 -9.38 8.91 21.57
N ALA A 201 -8.63 8.38 20.59
CA ALA A 201 -9.10 7.46 19.57
C ALA A 201 -9.92 6.28 20.12
N ASN A 202 -9.58 5.75 21.28
CA ASN A 202 -10.26 4.58 21.85
C ASN A 202 -11.73 4.85 22.19
N THR A 203 -12.11 6.12 22.36
CA THR A 203 -13.50 6.54 22.62
C THR A 203 -14.38 6.48 21.36
N MET A 204 -13.78 6.42 20.17
CA MET A 204 -14.53 6.43 18.91
C MET A 204 -15.28 5.13 18.60
N TYR A 205 -14.96 4.04 19.29
CA TYR A 205 -15.58 2.73 19.08
C TYR A 205 -16.29 2.17 20.32
N THR A 206 -16.39 2.93 21.42
CA THR A 206 -17.06 2.48 22.65
C THR A 206 -18.57 2.36 22.46
N ALA A 207 -19.16 3.19 21.60
CA ALA A 207 -20.59 3.18 21.31
C ALA A 207 -21.02 2.06 20.34
N PHE A 208 -20.08 1.34 19.71
CA PHE A 208 -20.42 0.28 18.75
C PHE A 208 -21.19 -0.85 19.44
N TYR A 209 -22.21 -1.36 18.76
CA TYR A 209 -23.07 -2.46 19.24
C TYR A 209 -23.30 -3.55 18.18
N THR A 210 -22.83 -3.33 16.95
CA THR A 210 -22.99 -4.24 15.81
C THR A 210 -21.91 -5.32 15.81
N PRO A 211 -22.24 -6.59 15.51
CA PRO A 211 -21.28 -7.69 15.53
C PRO A 211 -20.27 -7.63 14.36
N ASN A 212 -19.27 -8.52 14.43
CA ASN A 212 -18.22 -8.75 13.42
C ASN A 212 -17.31 -7.53 13.19
N ILE A 213 -17.13 -6.71 14.23
CA ILE A 213 -16.25 -5.54 14.20
C ILE A 213 -15.06 -5.78 15.14
N ILE A 214 -13.84 -5.58 14.61
CA ILE A 214 -12.61 -5.41 15.38
C ILE A 214 -12.27 -3.92 15.30
N ALA A 215 -12.08 -3.25 16.43
CA ALA A 215 -11.77 -1.82 16.44
C ALA A 215 -10.48 -1.54 17.20
N THR A 216 -9.61 -0.67 16.69
CA THR A 216 -8.38 -0.24 17.35
C THR A 216 -8.13 1.25 17.17
N GLY A 217 -7.57 1.88 18.21
CA GLY A 217 -7.32 3.32 18.27
C GLY A 217 -5.93 3.63 18.80
N SER A 218 -5.39 4.79 18.43
CA SER A 218 -4.03 5.19 18.78
C SER A 218 -3.83 5.67 20.22
N SER A 219 -4.88 6.09 20.93
CA SER A 219 -4.77 6.70 22.26
C SER A 219 -6.01 6.50 23.13
N ALA A 220 -5.80 6.31 24.43
CA ALA A 220 -6.88 6.16 25.41
C ALA A 220 -7.61 7.48 25.69
N LYS A 221 -8.74 7.39 26.40
CA LYS A 221 -9.44 8.56 26.91
C LYS A 221 -8.48 9.43 27.73
N ASP A 222 -8.63 10.75 27.61
CA ASP A 222 -7.76 11.76 28.25
C ASP A 222 -6.28 11.74 27.79
N GLN A 223 -5.95 11.05 26.69
CA GLN A 223 -4.61 11.07 26.08
C GLN A 223 -4.63 11.72 24.69
N SER A 224 -3.53 12.38 24.36
CA SER A 224 -3.26 12.82 22.98
C SER A 224 -2.68 11.68 22.14
N SER A 225 -2.87 11.74 20.82
CA SER A 225 -1.98 11.07 19.87
C SER A 225 -0.85 12.01 19.47
N TYR A 226 0.27 11.45 18.99
CA TYR A 226 1.49 12.20 18.76
C TYR A 226 1.94 12.13 17.31
N SER A 227 2.42 13.27 16.81
CA SER A 227 3.10 13.32 15.52
C SER A 227 4.51 12.71 15.60
N HIS A 228 5.05 12.37 14.44
CA HIS A 228 6.39 11.81 14.26
C HIS A 228 7.11 12.47 13.06
N HIS A 229 8.43 12.28 12.98
CA HIS A 229 9.27 12.76 11.87
C HIS A 229 9.03 14.23 11.46
N ALA A 230 9.42 15.19 12.29
CA ALA A 230 9.42 16.61 11.90
C ALA A 230 10.44 16.92 10.77
N ASP A 231 9.98 17.19 9.55
CA ASP A 231 10.85 17.54 8.42
C ASP A 231 11.03 19.07 8.36
N GLN A 232 12.27 19.54 8.33
CA GLN A 232 12.59 20.97 8.31
C GLN A 232 12.38 21.61 6.94
N ASP A 233 12.50 20.84 5.85
CA ASP A 233 12.33 21.35 4.49
C ASP A 233 10.83 21.42 4.12
N VAL A 234 10.02 20.50 4.65
CA VAL A 234 8.55 20.57 4.59
C VAL A 234 8.00 21.54 5.64
N GLY A 235 8.70 21.71 6.77
CA GLY A 235 8.39 22.65 7.83
C GLY A 235 7.36 22.17 8.85
N VAL A 236 6.94 20.90 8.77
CA VAL A 236 5.91 20.28 9.64
C VAL A 236 6.25 18.81 9.91
N ALA A 237 5.54 18.17 10.85
CA ALA A 237 5.57 16.72 10.99
C ALA A 237 4.89 16.04 9.81
N VAL A 238 5.51 14.99 9.28
CA VAL A 238 5.07 14.34 8.03
C VAL A 238 4.30 13.03 8.23
N ILE A 239 4.23 12.52 9.45
CA ILE A 239 3.49 11.29 9.78
C ILE A 239 3.10 11.31 11.26
N ASP A 240 2.06 10.57 11.65
CA ASP A 240 1.77 10.32 13.07
C ASP A 240 2.46 9.06 13.59
N ARG A 241 2.72 9.05 14.90
CA ARG A 241 3.55 8.04 15.56
C ARG A 241 2.90 6.67 15.54
N TRP A 242 1.61 6.58 15.86
CA TRP A 242 0.89 5.29 15.81
C TRP A 242 0.85 4.74 14.39
N THR A 243 0.48 5.58 13.41
CA THR A 243 0.48 5.22 12.00
C THR A 243 1.88 4.82 11.49
N TYR A 244 2.94 5.50 11.92
CA TYR A 244 4.32 5.12 11.59
C TYR A 244 4.65 3.68 12.04
N TYR A 245 4.33 3.33 13.29
CA TYR A 245 4.60 1.98 13.80
C TYR A 245 3.67 0.92 13.22
N ASN A 246 2.44 1.28 12.85
CA ASN A 246 1.57 0.42 12.05
C ASN A 246 2.22 0.11 10.69
N LEU A 247 2.69 1.13 9.96
CA LEU A 247 3.36 0.95 8.67
C LEU A 247 4.67 0.20 8.80
N GLU A 248 5.49 0.49 9.82
CA GLU A 248 6.73 -0.25 10.09
C GLU A 248 6.44 -1.75 10.23
N PHE A 249 5.39 -2.11 10.98
CA PHE A 249 4.98 -3.51 11.11
C PHE A 249 4.54 -4.09 9.76
N LEU A 250 3.65 -3.41 9.02
CA LEU A 250 3.12 -3.91 7.75
C LEU A 250 4.23 -4.07 6.69
N GLU A 251 5.18 -3.16 6.61
CA GLU A 251 6.29 -3.21 5.66
C GLU A 251 7.32 -4.28 6.03
N THR A 252 7.59 -4.49 7.32
CA THR A 252 8.60 -5.46 7.77
C THR A 252 8.06 -6.90 7.85
N ARG A 253 6.77 -7.08 8.13
CA ARG A 253 6.15 -8.39 8.37
C ARG A 253 5.40 -8.93 7.14
N LEU A 254 4.91 -8.07 6.24
CA LEU A 254 4.16 -8.47 5.04
C LEU A 254 5.01 -8.32 3.78
N ASN A 255 6.00 -9.20 3.64
CA ASN A 255 6.89 -9.26 2.47
C ASN A 255 6.27 -9.99 1.27
N SER A 256 5.12 -10.65 1.44
CA SER A 256 4.39 -11.35 0.38
C SER A 256 2.89 -11.42 0.70
N THR A 257 2.07 -11.62 -0.33
CA THR A 257 0.62 -11.85 -0.19
C THR A 257 0.26 -13.20 0.43
N SER A 258 1.26 -14.06 0.69
CA SER A 258 1.09 -15.34 1.38
C SER A 258 1.55 -15.29 2.85
N ALA A 259 1.96 -14.13 3.35
CA ALA A 259 2.43 -13.98 4.72
C ALA A 259 1.35 -14.41 5.73
N ASP A 260 1.72 -15.24 6.70
CA ASP A 260 0.80 -15.70 7.76
C ASP A 260 1.00 -14.88 9.04
N VAL A 261 0.73 -13.57 8.93
CA VAL A 261 0.86 -12.62 10.05
C VAL A 261 -0.52 -12.36 10.63
N ARG A 262 -0.63 -12.44 11.96
CA ARG A 262 -1.90 -12.34 12.69
C ARG A 262 -2.16 -10.92 13.19
N LEU A 263 -3.43 -10.53 13.31
CA LEU A 263 -3.81 -9.24 13.89
C LEU A 263 -3.30 -9.09 15.33
N GLY A 264 -3.26 -10.18 16.10
CA GLY A 264 -2.67 -10.18 17.44
C GLY A 264 -1.22 -9.68 17.45
N GLU A 265 -0.39 -10.10 16.47
CA GLU A 265 1.00 -9.63 16.36
C GLU A 265 1.08 -8.14 16.03
N LEU A 266 0.15 -7.63 15.21
CA LEU A 266 0.05 -6.20 14.89
C LEU A 266 -0.31 -5.39 16.15
N PHE A 267 -1.29 -5.85 16.92
CA PHE A 267 -1.74 -5.15 18.13
C PHE A 267 -0.67 -5.16 19.22
N ASP A 268 0.06 -6.27 19.36
CA ASP A 268 1.18 -6.37 20.31
C ASP A 268 2.36 -5.45 19.93
N PHE A 269 2.42 -4.99 18.68
CA PHE A 269 3.43 -4.04 18.22
C PHE A 269 3.17 -2.61 18.73
N TYR A 270 1.95 -2.29 19.21
CA TYR A 270 1.56 -0.96 19.68
C TYR A 270 1.91 -0.70 21.15
N THR A 271 3.17 -0.94 21.52
CA THR A 271 3.66 -0.67 22.88
C THR A 271 3.68 0.84 23.19
N PHE A 272 3.50 1.21 24.47
CA PHE A 272 3.58 2.60 24.92
C PHE A 272 4.93 3.25 24.55
N GLU A 273 6.03 2.51 24.63
CA GLU A 273 7.38 3.00 24.29
C GLU A 273 7.51 3.42 22.82
N ARG A 274 6.74 2.78 21.94
CA ARG A 274 6.68 3.14 20.52
C ARG A 274 5.72 4.29 20.31
N VAL A 275 4.47 4.10 20.72
CA VAL A 275 3.34 4.95 20.34
C VAL A 275 3.24 6.24 21.20
N HIS A 276 3.77 6.21 22.42
CA HIS A 276 3.68 7.25 23.45
C HIS A 276 2.24 7.55 23.95
N SER A 277 1.31 6.66 23.65
CA SER A 277 -0.06 6.64 24.16
C SER A 277 -0.52 5.19 24.29
N ASP A 278 -1.57 4.97 25.08
CA ASP A 278 -2.17 3.66 25.27
C ASP A 278 -3.10 3.34 24.08
N ALA A 279 -2.53 2.68 23.07
CA ALA A 279 -3.31 2.16 21.95
C ALA A 279 -4.29 1.09 22.45
N GLY A 280 -5.54 1.16 22.01
CA GLY A 280 -6.60 0.24 22.44
C GLY A 280 -7.05 -0.69 21.34
N VAL A 281 -7.63 -1.82 21.72
CA VAL A 281 -8.36 -2.72 20.83
C VAL A 281 -9.64 -3.19 21.52
N ARG A 282 -10.73 -3.31 20.77
CA ARG A 282 -12.02 -3.82 21.22
C ARG A 282 -12.37 -5.10 20.46
N TYR A 283 -12.76 -6.14 21.19
CA TYR A 283 -12.98 -7.50 20.67
C TYR A 283 -14.36 -8.09 20.97
N ASP A 284 -15.14 -7.52 21.89
CA ASP A 284 -16.40 -8.10 22.40
C ASP A 284 -17.50 -8.23 21.35
N LEU A 285 -17.43 -7.43 20.28
CA LEU A 285 -18.36 -7.48 19.15
C LEU A 285 -17.98 -8.54 18.10
N PHE A 286 -16.78 -9.12 18.21
CA PHE A 286 -16.32 -10.11 17.25
C PHE A 286 -16.70 -11.53 17.72
N PRO A 287 -17.32 -12.38 16.86
CA PRO A 287 -17.64 -13.74 17.22
C PRO A 287 -16.40 -14.53 17.64
N GLY A 288 -16.45 -15.16 18.82
CA GLY A 288 -15.30 -15.84 19.42
C GLY A 288 -14.38 -14.93 20.23
N GLY A 289 -14.71 -13.63 20.34
CA GLY A 289 -14.03 -12.67 21.21
C GLY A 289 -12.58 -12.41 20.82
N GLU A 290 -11.77 -12.07 21.81
CA GLU A 290 -10.37 -11.67 21.64
C GLU A 290 -9.52 -12.70 20.88
N GLN A 291 -9.62 -13.98 21.25
CA GLN A 291 -8.82 -15.02 20.61
C GLN A 291 -9.11 -15.11 19.11
N ALA A 292 -10.39 -15.20 18.73
CA ALA A 292 -10.78 -15.30 17.34
C ALA A 292 -10.40 -14.06 16.52
N ALA A 293 -10.55 -12.86 17.11
CA ALA A 293 -10.17 -11.61 16.48
C ALA A 293 -8.65 -11.50 16.27
N ARG A 294 -7.86 -11.88 17.28
CA ARG A 294 -6.40 -11.86 17.22
C ARG A 294 -5.84 -12.90 16.24
N ASP A 295 -6.54 -14.02 16.05
CA ASP A 295 -6.15 -15.10 15.12
C ASP A 295 -6.46 -14.78 13.64
N ARG A 296 -7.23 -13.72 13.33
CA ARG A 296 -7.43 -13.26 11.94
C ARG A 296 -6.10 -12.83 11.32
N ARG A 297 -5.93 -13.07 10.02
CA ARG A 297 -4.72 -12.66 9.31
C ARG A 297 -4.82 -11.17 9.03
N VAL A 298 -3.69 -10.47 9.09
CA VAL A 298 -3.63 -9.07 8.65
C VAL A 298 -4.06 -8.96 7.18
N LEU A 299 -3.70 -9.93 6.35
CA LEU A 299 -4.07 -9.96 4.94
C LEU A 299 -5.57 -10.18 4.68
N ASP A 300 -6.36 -10.60 5.68
CA ASP A 300 -7.83 -10.69 5.55
C ASP A 300 -8.48 -9.29 5.51
N PHE A 301 -7.73 -8.22 5.77
CA PHE A 301 -8.19 -6.82 5.69
C PHE A 301 -7.30 -5.94 4.80
N PHE A 302 -5.99 -6.22 4.77
CA PHE A 302 -5.01 -5.39 4.06
C PHE A 302 -4.61 -5.92 2.68
N GLY A 303 -4.82 -7.21 2.40
CA GLY A 303 -4.39 -7.87 1.17
C GLY A 303 -5.53 -8.22 0.24
N SER A 304 -5.21 -8.52 -1.02
CA SER A 304 -6.19 -9.06 -1.96
C SER A 304 -6.53 -10.52 -1.67
N VAL A 305 -7.79 -10.86 -1.90
CA VAL A 305 -8.25 -12.25 -1.92
C VAL A 305 -7.84 -12.85 -3.25
N GLN A 306 -6.83 -13.73 -3.25
CA GLN A 306 -6.56 -14.56 -4.43
C GLN A 306 -7.57 -15.70 -4.46
N ASP A 307 -8.57 -15.58 -5.32
CA ASP A 307 -9.46 -16.70 -5.62
C ASP A 307 -8.66 -17.71 -6.44
N VAL A 308 -8.06 -18.69 -5.78
CA VAL A 308 -7.54 -19.87 -6.47
C VAL A 308 -8.77 -20.74 -6.71
N GLU A 309 -9.40 -20.58 -7.87
CA GLU A 309 -10.31 -21.59 -8.40
C GLU A 309 -9.50 -22.88 -8.60
N VAL A 310 -9.40 -23.68 -7.54
CA VAL A 310 -8.99 -25.07 -7.67
C VAL A 310 -10.22 -25.75 -8.24
N ASP A 311 -10.25 -25.90 -9.57
CA ASP A 311 -11.27 -26.62 -10.32
C ASP A 311 -11.22 -28.12 -9.92
N SER A 312 -11.68 -28.38 -8.70
CA SER A 312 -11.79 -29.70 -8.10
C SER A 312 -13.19 -30.19 -8.41
N ALA A 313 -13.24 -31.10 -9.39
CA ALA A 313 -14.38 -31.90 -9.76
C ALA A 313 -15.40 -31.28 -10.74
N LYS A 314 -14.96 -31.07 -11.99
CA LYS A 314 -15.60 -31.75 -13.13
C LYS A 314 -14.50 -32.34 -14.00
N GLY A 315 -14.64 -33.63 -14.34
CA GLY A 315 -13.72 -34.34 -15.23
C GLY A 315 -13.76 -33.76 -16.65
N GLY A 316 -13.09 -32.63 -16.84
CA GLY A 316 -12.77 -32.03 -18.12
C GLY A 316 -11.54 -32.72 -18.71
N SER A 317 -11.70 -33.22 -19.92
CA SER A 317 -10.71 -33.94 -20.71
C SER A 317 -9.30 -33.32 -20.64
N LEU A 318 -8.30 -34.15 -20.33
CA LEU A 318 -6.84 -33.89 -20.45
C LEU A 318 -6.36 -33.64 -21.89
N GLY A 319 -7.24 -33.17 -22.78
CA GLY A 319 -7.04 -33.09 -24.22
C GLY A 319 -6.80 -31.69 -24.79
N ASP A 320 -7.14 -30.60 -24.10
CA ASP A 320 -7.32 -29.31 -24.79
C ASP A 320 -6.19 -28.28 -24.60
N TRP A 321 -5.23 -28.52 -23.70
CA TRP A 321 -4.14 -27.55 -23.47
C TRP A 321 -3.20 -27.39 -24.67
N LYS A 322 -3.13 -28.38 -25.56
CA LYS A 322 -2.31 -28.31 -26.78
C LYS A 322 -2.95 -27.45 -27.85
N SER A 323 -4.27 -27.54 -28.01
CA SER A 323 -5.08 -26.71 -28.90
C SER A 323 -5.03 -25.26 -28.46
N ASP A 324 -5.14 -25.01 -27.15
CA ASP A 324 -5.03 -23.66 -26.60
C ASP A 324 -3.63 -23.06 -26.80
N LEU A 325 -2.58 -23.87 -26.62
CA LEU A 325 -1.20 -23.43 -26.86
C LEU A 325 -0.92 -23.15 -28.35
N GLU A 326 -1.52 -23.93 -29.25
CA GLU A 326 -1.46 -23.71 -30.70
C GLU A 326 -2.23 -22.44 -31.10
N ALA A 327 -3.40 -22.19 -30.51
CA ALA A 327 -4.18 -20.97 -30.72
C ALA A 327 -3.43 -19.72 -30.25
N LEU A 328 -2.81 -19.76 -29.07
CA LEU A 328 -2.00 -18.68 -28.55
C LEU A 328 -0.77 -18.41 -29.43
N ARG A 329 -0.12 -19.47 -29.93
CA ARG A 329 1.01 -19.35 -30.84
C ARG A 329 0.60 -18.69 -32.16
N ALA A 330 -0.59 -19.00 -32.68
CA ALA A 330 -1.13 -18.40 -33.90
C ALA A 330 -1.44 -16.91 -33.71
N ILE A 331 -2.00 -16.52 -32.54
CA ILE A 331 -2.24 -15.10 -32.20
C ILE A 331 -0.93 -14.33 -32.11
N TYR A 332 0.08 -14.90 -31.43
CA TYR A 332 1.40 -14.29 -31.28
C TYR A 332 2.10 -14.09 -32.64
N GLN A 333 2.04 -15.10 -33.52
CA GLN A 333 2.61 -14.99 -34.86
C GLN A 333 1.89 -13.96 -35.73
N ARG A 334 0.56 -13.84 -35.60
CA ARG A 334 -0.21 -12.81 -36.30
C ARG A 334 0.18 -11.41 -35.83
N GLN A 335 0.32 -11.20 -34.51
CA GLN A 335 0.80 -9.92 -33.97
C GLN A 335 2.22 -9.59 -34.42
N GLN A 336 3.13 -10.57 -34.50
CA GLN A 336 4.48 -10.33 -35.01
C GLN A 336 4.49 -9.94 -36.50
N ALA A 337 3.66 -10.60 -37.32
CA ALA A 337 3.55 -10.25 -38.74
C ALA A 337 2.95 -8.85 -38.95
N GLU A 338 1.91 -8.51 -38.19
CA GLU A 338 1.34 -7.15 -38.19
C GLU A 338 2.35 -6.09 -37.73
N PHE A 339 3.20 -6.42 -36.74
CA PHE A 339 4.25 -5.53 -36.27
C PHE A 339 5.38 -5.33 -37.30
N GLU A 340 5.81 -6.40 -37.97
CA GLU A 340 6.81 -6.33 -39.04
C GLU A 340 6.29 -5.60 -40.29
N GLU A 341 5.00 -5.72 -40.60
CA GLU A 341 4.34 -4.98 -41.68
C GLU A 341 4.17 -3.49 -41.33
N ALA A 342 3.89 -3.16 -40.07
CA ALA A 342 3.76 -1.80 -39.60
C ALA A 342 5.11 -1.05 -39.51
N TYR A 343 6.24 -1.77 -39.36
CA TYR A 343 7.58 -1.20 -39.20
C TYR A 343 8.64 -1.93 -40.03
N PRO A 344 8.66 -1.73 -41.37
CA PRO A 344 9.69 -2.33 -42.22
C PRO A 344 11.06 -1.72 -41.90
N ILE A 345 12.01 -2.56 -41.48
CA ILE A 345 13.42 -2.19 -41.28
C ILE A 345 14.09 -2.11 -42.66
N GLU A 346 14.46 -0.90 -43.10
CA GLU A 346 15.29 -0.73 -44.30
C GLU A 346 16.70 -1.30 -44.03
N ARG A 347 17.10 -2.30 -44.82
CA ARG A 347 18.47 -2.83 -44.83
C ARG A 347 19.30 -2.01 -45.81
N GLU A 348 20.09 -1.06 -45.31
CA GLU A 348 21.18 -0.46 -46.08
C GLU A 348 22.26 -1.51 -46.37
N GLN A 349 22.63 -1.61 -47.66
CA GLN A 349 23.80 -2.31 -48.15
C GLN A 349 25.02 -1.38 -48.06
N GLU A 350 26.13 -1.85 -47.48
CA GLU A 350 27.53 -1.46 -47.74
C GLU A 350 28.39 -2.11 -46.63
N ALA A 351 29.62 -2.56 -46.78
CA ALA A 351 30.52 -2.88 -47.89
C ALA A 351 31.62 -3.75 -47.26
N GLU A 352 32.28 -4.59 -48.07
CA GLU A 352 33.42 -5.41 -47.65
C GLU A 352 34.58 -4.57 -47.09
N ALA A 353 35.05 -4.90 -45.88
CA ALA A 353 36.36 -4.48 -45.40
C ALA A 353 37.09 -5.67 -44.76
N THR A 354 38.03 -6.20 -45.53
CA THR A 354 38.94 -7.30 -45.25
C THR A 354 39.81 -7.05 -44.01
N ILE A 355 39.81 -7.96 -43.04
CA ILE A 355 40.94 -8.16 -42.10
C ILE A 355 41.40 -9.61 -42.19
N ARG A 356 42.67 -9.78 -42.52
CA ARG A 356 43.39 -11.03 -42.73
C ARG A 356 43.54 -11.79 -41.41
N THR A 357 43.13 -13.05 -41.36
CA THR A 357 43.59 -14.01 -40.35
C THR A 357 44.48 -15.07 -41.01
N ALA A 358 45.63 -15.28 -40.41
CA ALA A 358 46.65 -16.23 -40.82
C ALA A 358 46.15 -17.69 -40.74
N LYS A 359 46.67 -18.45 -41.71
CA LYS A 359 46.73 -19.91 -41.90
C LYS A 359 46.93 -20.70 -40.59
N GLU A 360 46.22 -21.80 -40.35
CA GLU A 360 46.58 -23.24 -40.56
C GLU A 360 45.93 -23.94 -39.33
N ASP A 361 45.39 -25.15 -39.28
CA ASP A 361 45.25 -26.32 -40.15
C ASP A 361 44.18 -27.23 -39.47
N GLY A 362 43.58 -28.18 -40.20
CA GLY A 362 42.86 -29.30 -39.59
C GLY A 362 41.33 -29.31 -39.72
N ARG A 363 40.86 -29.84 -40.85
CA ARG A 363 39.50 -30.38 -41.01
C ARG A 363 39.35 -31.68 -40.20
N VAL A 364 38.33 -31.76 -39.36
CA VAL A 364 37.59 -33.01 -39.16
C VAL A 364 36.13 -32.72 -39.50
N THR A 365 35.73 -33.15 -40.69
CA THR A 365 34.32 -33.26 -41.08
C THR A 365 33.76 -34.50 -40.38
N LEU A 366 32.81 -34.32 -39.47
CA LEU A 366 31.90 -35.39 -39.08
C LEU A 366 30.52 -35.08 -39.66
N ASP A 367 30.21 -35.80 -40.73
CA ASP A 367 28.87 -35.93 -41.26
C ASP A 367 28.04 -36.73 -40.24
N MET A 368 26.95 -36.15 -39.76
CA MET A 368 26.00 -36.83 -38.87
C MET A 368 24.59 -36.76 -39.46
N ALA A 369 24.46 -37.16 -40.72
CA ALA A 369 23.23 -37.83 -41.13
C ALA A 369 23.25 -39.26 -40.58
N GLN A 370 22.21 -39.61 -39.82
CA GLN A 370 21.81 -40.98 -39.47
C GLN A 370 22.39 -41.60 -38.18
N ALA A 371 21.96 -41.09 -37.02
CA ALA A 371 21.77 -41.90 -35.80
C ALA A 371 20.75 -41.24 -34.87
N GLY A 372 19.76 -42.01 -34.43
CA GLY A 372 18.57 -41.52 -33.73
C GLY A 372 18.80 -40.99 -32.31
N GLY A 373 17.86 -40.13 -31.91
CA GLY A 373 17.12 -40.22 -30.65
C GLY A 373 17.87 -39.95 -29.33
N ASP A 374 17.43 -38.91 -28.63
CA ASP A 374 17.56 -38.68 -27.18
C ASP A 374 18.90 -38.22 -26.59
N TRP A 375 20.07 -38.62 -27.11
CA TRP A 375 21.35 -38.21 -26.52
C TRP A 375 21.77 -36.77 -26.90
N ILE A 376 21.37 -36.28 -28.08
CA ILE A 376 21.65 -34.91 -28.56
C ILE A 376 20.88 -33.85 -27.75
N LYS A 377 19.64 -34.16 -27.31
CA LYS A 377 18.85 -33.23 -26.47
C LYS A 377 19.47 -33.03 -25.08
N LYS A 378 20.12 -34.07 -24.53
CA LYS A 378 20.84 -33.98 -23.25
C LYS A 378 22.13 -33.16 -23.36
N LEU A 379 22.85 -33.24 -24.48
CA LEU A 379 24.04 -32.43 -24.73
C LEU A 379 23.72 -30.96 -24.99
N ILE A 380 22.65 -30.66 -25.71
CA ILE A 380 22.17 -29.28 -25.91
C ILE A 380 21.72 -28.68 -24.57
N GLY A 381 20.98 -29.44 -23.74
CA GLY A 381 20.56 -29.00 -22.41
C GLY A 381 21.73 -28.73 -21.44
N LEU A 382 22.79 -29.54 -21.49
CA LEU A 382 24.00 -29.30 -20.68
C LEU A 382 24.79 -28.08 -21.19
N GLY A 383 24.87 -27.87 -22.50
CA GLY A 383 25.49 -26.69 -23.10
C GLY A 383 24.79 -25.40 -22.70
N SER A 384 23.45 -25.39 -22.68
CA SER A 384 22.65 -24.23 -22.25
C SER A 384 22.88 -23.88 -20.79
N LEU A 385 22.98 -24.87 -19.89
CA LEU A 385 23.22 -24.65 -18.46
C LEU A 385 24.62 -24.11 -18.17
N VAL A 386 25.64 -24.58 -18.90
CA VAL A 386 27.01 -24.04 -18.79
C VAL A 386 27.06 -22.59 -19.31
N SER A 387 26.34 -22.30 -20.38
CA SER A 387 26.26 -20.95 -20.98
C SER A 387 25.56 -19.97 -20.04
N LEU A 388 24.46 -20.40 -19.41
CA LEU A 388 23.72 -19.62 -18.42
C LEU A 388 24.52 -19.43 -17.12
N GLY A 389 25.25 -20.45 -16.68
CA GLY A 389 26.16 -20.36 -15.53
C GLY A 389 27.31 -19.38 -15.76
N ALA A 390 27.91 -19.39 -16.95
CA ALA A 390 28.95 -18.44 -17.34
C ALA A 390 28.40 -17.01 -17.46
N ALA A 391 27.21 -16.83 -18.04
CA ALA A 391 26.53 -15.53 -18.10
C ALA A 391 26.16 -14.99 -16.71
N TRP A 392 25.73 -15.87 -15.79
CA TRP A 392 25.43 -15.50 -14.40
C TRP A 392 26.70 -15.08 -13.64
N LEU A 393 27.81 -15.81 -13.79
CA LEU A 393 29.09 -15.45 -13.18
C LEU A 393 29.66 -14.14 -13.74
N ALA A 394 29.55 -13.92 -15.06
CA ALA A 394 29.94 -12.67 -15.70
C ALA A 394 29.09 -11.49 -15.22
N SER A 395 27.76 -11.68 -15.11
CA SER A 395 26.84 -10.67 -14.57
C SER A 395 27.16 -10.33 -13.11
N ASN A 396 27.49 -11.33 -12.30
CA ASN A 396 27.84 -11.12 -10.89
C ASN A 396 29.20 -10.41 -10.74
N ALA A 397 30.17 -10.69 -11.63
CA ALA A 397 31.44 -9.97 -11.69
C ALA A 397 31.26 -8.50 -12.14
N LEU A 398 30.39 -8.25 -13.14
CA LEU A 398 30.03 -6.89 -13.57
C LEU A 398 29.29 -6.12 -12.47
N ARG A 399 28.39 -6.76 -11.71
CA ARG A 399 27.71 -6.13 -10.56
C ARG A 399 28.70 -5.69 -9.47
N ARG A 400 29.73 -6.50 -9.19
CA ARG A 400 30.80 -6.15 -8.24
C ARG A 400 31.67 -4.99 -8.75
N HIS A 401 31.98 -4.95 -10.05
CA HIS A 401 32.71 -3.83 -10.66
C HIS A 401 31.89 -2.53 -10.65
N CYS A 402 30.59 -2.59 -10.95
CA CYS A 402 29.67 -1.45 -10.86
C CYS A 402 29.50 -0.93 -9.43
N ALA A 403 29.50 -1.81 -8.41
CA ALA A 403 29.48 -1.40 -7.01
C ALA A 403 30.75 -0.63 -6.62
N HIS A 404 31.93 -1.08 -7.09
CA HIS A 404 33.19 -0.37 -6.88
C HIS A 404 33.22 1.00 -7.57
N LEU A 405 32.67 1.12 -8.79
CA LEU A 405 32.53 2.39 -9.51
C LEU A 405 31.54 3.35 -8.84
N LYS A 406 30.46 2.86 -8.21
CA LYS A 406 29.53 3.67 -7.42
C LYS A 406 30.19 4.23 -6.15
N ILE A 407 31.04 3.45 -5.48
CA ILE A 407 31.81 3.90 -4.31
C ILE A 407 32.83 4.98 -4.71
N ILE A 408 33.54 4.79 -5.83
CA ILE A 408 34.50 5.79 -6.35
C ILE A 408 33.77 7.08 -6.78
N ARG A 409 32.60 6.98 -7.42
CA ARG A 409 31.79 8.14 -7.81
C ARG A 409 31.25 8.93 -6.61
N ASN A 410 30.89 8.25 -5.52
CA ASN A 410 30.49 8.91 -4.28
C ASN A 410 31.66 9.57 -3.54
N LEU A 411 32.85 8.96 -3.56
CA LEU A 411 34.07 9.56 -3.02
C LEU A 411 34.52 10.80 -3.82
N ILE A 412 34.36 10.80 -5.14
CA ILE A 412 34.64 11.97 -5.99
C ILE A 412 33.62 13.09 -5.74
N ARG A 413 32.33 12.78 -5.59
CA ARG A 413 31.30 13.79 -5.24
C ARG A 413 31.50 14.42 -3.87
N HIS A 414 31.96 13.66 -2.87
CA HIS A 414 32.28 14.22 -1.55
C HIS A 414 33.49 15.16 -1.60
N ARG A 415 34.51 14.83 -2.40
CA ARG A 415 35.70 15.68 -2.57
C ARG A 415 35.41 17.02 -3.27
N ASP A 416 34.48 17.06 -4.23
CA ASP A 416 34.08 18.31 -4.89
C ASP A 416 33.15 19.18 -4.03
N ARG A 417 32.38 18.59 -3.10
CA ARG A 417 31.54 19.33 -2.15
C ARG A 417 32.35 20.05 -1.07
N ASP A 418 33.48 19.47 -0.65
CA ASP A 418 34.41 20.08 0.31
C ASP A 418 35.28 21.18 -0.33
N ARG A 419 35.48 21.17 -1.65
CA ARG A 419 36.16 22.28 -2.37
C ARG A 419 35.24 23.49 -2.59
N GLY A 420 33.96 23.28 -2.90
CA GLY A 420 33.01 24.37 -3.12
C GLY A 420 32.67 25.19 -1.86
N THR A 421 32.84 24.60 -0.67
CA THR A 421 32.60 25.28 0.63
C THR A 421 33.81 26.09 1.12
N LEU A 422 34.99 25.89 0.54
CA LEU A 422 36.22 26.63 0.87
C LEU A 422 36.41 27.91 0.03
N GLU A 423 35.80 28.01 -1.16
CA GLU A 423 35.88 29.22 -1.99
C GLU A 423 34.82 30.28 -1.66
N LEU A 424 33.65 29.91 -1.14
CA LEU A 424 32.56 30.85 -0.81
C LEU A 424 32.75 31.62 0.51
N ARG A 425 33.87 31.42 1.23
CA ARG A 425 34.17 32.11 2.50
C ARG A 425 35.13 33.30 2.38
N LYS A 426 35.55 33.68 1.16
CA LYS A 426 36.58 34.72 0.96
C LYS A 426 36.09 36.10 0.50
N GLU A 427 34.80 36.30 0.23
CA GLU A 427 34.30 37.61 -0.23
C GLU A 427 33.06 38.06 0.56
N ALA A 428 33.31 38.76 1.68
CA ALA A 428 32.32 39.64 2.31
C ALA A 428 33.05 40.85 2.93
N PRO A 429 32.70 42.10 2.60
CA PRO A 429 33.35 43.29 3.15
C PRO A 429 32.79 43.67 4.54
N PRO A 430 33.55 44.44 5.36
CA PRO A 430 33.21 44.69 6.76
C PRO A 430 32.15 45.79 6.90
N ILE A 431 31.12 45.55 7.72
CA ILE A 431 30.12 46.54 8.11
C ILE A 431 30.64 47.30 9.35
N THR A 432 30.76 48.61 9.20
CA THR A 432 31.17 49.57 10.23
C THR A 432 30.07 49.83 11.27
N LYS A 433 30.51 49.97 12.52
CA LYS A 433 29.70 50.31 13.70
C LYS A 433 29.21 51.76 13.64
N HIS A 434 27.93 51.99 13.94
CA HIS A 434 27.47 53.25 14.53
C HIS A 434 26.58 53.00 15.74
N THR A 435 26.94 53.67 16.83
CA THR A 435 26.30 53.70 18.14
C THR A 435 25.43 54.95 18.22
N ILE A 436 24.14 54.83 18.56
CA ILE A 436 23.35 55.88 19.24
C ILE A 436 22.48 55.23 20.32
N ILE A 437 22.43 55.93 21.45
CA ILE A 437 21.99 55.67 22.84
C ILE A 437 20.44 55.60 23.01
N PRO A 438 19.92 55.03 24.13
CA PRO A 438 18.56 54.51 24.24
C PRO A 438 17.57 55.46 24.91
N THR A 439 16.27 55.25 24.66
CA THR A 439 15.17 55.78 25.47
C THR A 439 14.42 54.66 26.19
N ARG A 440 14.12 54.94 27.46
CA ARG A 440 13.64 54.03 28.50
C ARG A 440 12.15 54.30 28.79
N PHE A 441 11.43 53.24 29.14
CA PHE A 441 10.19 53.16 29.94
C PHE A 441 8.83 53.65 29.39
N LYS A 442 7.87 52.73 29.33
CA LYS A 442 6.83 52.60 30.37
C LYS A 442 6.10 51.24 30.34
N HIS A 443 5.79 50.76 31.55
CA HIS A 443 4.98 49.60 31.92
C HIS A 443 3.48 49.76 31.63
N HIS A 444 2.79 48.65 31.31
CA HIS A 444 1.53 48.16 31.91
C HIS A 444 1.33 46.70 31.44
N ARG A 445 1.45 45.68 32.30
CA ARG A 445 0.44 45.01 33.17
C ARG A 445 -0.80 44.43 32.48
N GLU A 446 -0.89 43.10 32.62
CA GLU A 446 -2.05 42.25 32.98
C GLU A 446 -3.32 42.25 32.11
N THR A 447 -3.67 41.05 31.60
CA THR A 447 -4.95 40.30 31.81
C THR A 447 -4.87 38.99 31.03
N GLN A 448 -4.63 37.82 31.66
CA GLN A 448 -5.62 36.77 31.97
C GLN A 448 -7.04 37.03 31.49
N ILE A 449 -7.64 36.03 30.81
CA ILE A 449 -8.98 35.45 31.09
C ILE A 449 -9.23 34.29 30.09
N ASP A 450 -9.62 33.16 30.71
CA ASP A 450 -10.44 32.00 30.31
C ASP A 450 -10.21 31.24 28.99
#